data_AF-A0A5J4UQW2-F1
#
_entry.id   AF-A0A5J4UQW2-F1
#
_cell.length_a   1.000
_cell.length_b   1.000
_cell.length_c   1.000
_cell.angle_alpha   90.00
_cell.angle_beta   90.00
_cell.angle_gamma   90.00
#
_symmetry.space_group_name_H-M   'P 1'
#
loop_
_entity.id
_entity.type
_entity.pdbx_description
1 polymer ?
#
loop_
_entity_poly.entity_id
_entity_poly.type
_entity_poly.pdbx_seq_one_letter_code
_entity_poly.pdbx_strand_id
1 'polypeptide(L)'
;MTPVRDQAACGGCWAFAISEVIGDRLGALGCSRGVMSPQDLISCDSLDAGCNGGNFDTAWDWVTENGITTDECITFKSTKGKVPQCPE
;
A
#
# COMPACT_ATOMS: atom_id res chain seq x y z
N MET A 1 12.45 6.54 8.16
CA MET A 1 11.97 6.49 6.78
C MET A 1 12.52 5.22 6.17
N THR A 2 11.77 4.59 5.28
CA THR A 2 12.28 3.49 4.46
C THR A 2 13.18 4.06 3.35
N PRO A 3 14.08 3.26 2.74
CA PRO A 3 14.70 3.63 1.48
C PRO A 3 13.64 3.92 0.42
N VAL A 4 13.95 4.81 -0.54
CA VAL A 4 13.04 5.11 -1.65
C VAL A 4 12.67 3.82 -2.39
N ARG A 5 11.37 3.59 -2.58
CA ARG A 5 10.80 2.40 -3.22
C ARG A 5 10.35 2.70 -4.64
N ASP A 6 10.27 1.67 -5.48
CA ASP A 6 9.92 1.77 -6.90
C ASP A 6 8.59 1.04 -7.20
N GLN A 7 7.61 1.77 -7.73
CA GLN A 7 6.32 1.24 -8.17
C GLN A 7 6.39 0.57 -9.56
N ALA A 8 7.54 0.67 -10.25
CA ALA A 8 7.80 0.12 -11.57
C ALA A 8 6.68 0.50 -12.58
N ALA A 9 6.19 -0.47 -13.37
CA ALA A 9 5.17 -0.23 -14.39
C ALA A 9 3.72 -0.22 -13.85
N CYS A 10 3.53 -0.04 -12.54
CA CYS A 10 2.21 0.04 -11.90
C CYS A 10 1.85 1.50 -11.59
N GLY A 11 0.65 1.94 -11.96
CA GLY A 11 0.08 3.23 -11.53
C GLY A 11 -0.35 3.26 -10.05
N GLY A 12 0.45 2.66 -9.16
CA GLY A 12 0.16 2.48 -7.74
C GLY A 12 0.70 3.56 -6.81
N CYS A 13 1.06 4.74 -7.31
CA CYS A 13 1.66 5.81 -6.50
C CYS A 13 0.80 6.18 -5.28
N TRP A 14 -0.52 6.11 -5.42
CA TRP A 14 -1.50 6.30 -4.35
C TRP A 14 -1.27 5.33 -3.19
N ALA A 15 -1.16 4.03 -3.48
CA ALA A 15 -0.95 2.98 -2.50
C ALA A 15 0.41 3.10 -1.81
N PHE A 16 1.46 3.43 -2.57
CA PHE A 16 2.79 3.68 -2.01
C PHE A 16 2.75 4.86 -1.03
N ALA A 17 2.16 5.99 -1.42
CA ALA A 17 2.07 7.16 -0.53
C ALA A 17 1.32 6.84 0.78
N ILE A 18 0.14 6.21 0.70
CA ILE A 18 -0.66 5.85 1.88
C ILE A 18 0.10 4.88 2.79
N SER A 19 0.71 3.83 2.22
CA SER A 19 1.48 2.85 2.99
C SER A 19 2.65 3.48 3.76
N GLU A 20 3.39 4.40 3.14
CA GLU A 20 4.51 5.09 3.78
C GLU A 20 4.05 6.08 4.86
N VAL A 21 2.97 6.85 4.60
CA VAL A 21 2.39 7.77 5.61
C VAL A 21 1.96 7.01 6.86
N ILE A 22 1.33 5.85 6.70
CA ILE A 22 0.88 5.02 7.83
C ILE A 22 2.09 4.48 8.60
N GLY A 23 3.08 3.91 7.91
CA GLY A 23 4.31 3.41 8.53
C GLY A 23 5.05 4.51 9.30
N ASP A 24 5.14 5.71 8.74
CA ASP A 24 5.75 6.86 9.40
C ASP A 24 4.94 7.34 10.62
N ARG A 25 3.61 7.34 10.55
CA ARG A 25 2.75 7.71 11.68
C ARG A 25 2.84 6.72 12.83
N LEU A 26 2.84 5.42 12.53
CA LEU A 26 3.05 4.36 13.53
C LEU A 26 4.41 4.52 14.22
N GLY A 27 5.46 4.79 13.43
CA GLY A 27 6.79 5.07 13.98
C GLY A 27 6.82 6.31 14.89
N ALA A 28 6.09 7.38 14.52
CA ALA A 28 5.99 8.60 15.34
C ALA A 28 5.24 8.36 16.67
N LEU A 29 4.35 7.36 16.72
CA LEU A 29 3.63 6.96 17.94
C LEU A 29 4.43 5.97 18.81
N GLY A 30 5.64 5.59 18.41
CA GLY A 30 6.49 4.66 19.15
C GLY A 30 6.16 3.18 18.91
N CYS A 31 5.32 2.86 17.92
CA CYS A 31 5.15 1.48 17.46
C CYS A 31 6.43 1.01 16.76
N SER A 32 6.61 -0.31 16.67
CA SER A 32 7.63 -0.86 15.78
C SER A 32 7.40 -0.32 14.37
N ARG A 33 8.46 0.20 13.75
CA ARG A 33 8.38 0.84 12.44
C ARG A 33 8.11 -0.21 11.37
N GLY A 34 6.84 -0.55 11.18
CA GLY A 34 6.37 -1.47 10.16
C GLY A 34 6.53 -0.82 8.79
N VAL A 35 7.28 -1.48 7.90
CA VAL A 35 7.20 -1.18 6.47
C VAL A 35 5.85 -1.71 6.00
N MET A 36 4.96 -0.82 5.57
CA MET A 36 3.60 -1.21 5.18
C MET A 36 3.57 -1.67 3.71
N SER A 37 2.61 -2.53 3.39
CA SER A 37 2.48 -3.12 2.07
C SER A 37 1.68 -2.22 1.13
N PRO A 38 2.29 -1.62 0.09
CA PRO A 38 1.53 -1.01 -0.98
C PRO A 38 0.80 -2.07 -1.82
N GLN A 39 1.27 -3.31 -1.82
CA GLN A 39 0.64 -4.39 -2.58
C GLN A 39 -0.71 -4.79 -2.01
N ASP A 40 -0.84 -4.75 -0.68
CA ASP A 40 -2.10 -4.98 0.03
C ASP A 40 -3.18 -4.03 -0.53
N LEU A 41 -2.91 -2.73 -0.55
CA LEU A 41 -3.80 -1.74 -1.16
C LEU A 41 -4.03 -2.01 -2.65
N ILE A 42 -2.97 -2.24 -3.43
CA ILE A 42 -3.11 -2.47 -4.88
C ILE A 42 -3.98 -3.69 -5.21
N SER A 43 -3.99 -4.71 -4.36
CA SER A 43 -4.70 -5.97 -4.60
C SER A 43 -6.05 -6.09 -3.89
N CYS A 44 -6.22 -5.43 -2.73
CA CYS A 44 -7.34 -5.64 -1.82
C CYS A 44 -8.25 -4.41 -1.68
N ASP A 45 -7.77 -3.21 -1.99
CA ASP A 45 -8.61 -2.03 -2.04
C ASP A 45 -9.63 -2.17 -3.18
N SER A 46 -10.91 -2.19 -2.80
CA SER A 46 -12.04 -2.34 -3.73
C SER A 46 -12.62 -1.00 -4.19
N LEU A 47 -12.16 0.12 -3.63
CA LEU A 47 -12.56 1.48 -4.01
C LEU A 47 -11.69 2.03 -5.15
N ASP A 48 -10.47 1.52 -5.29
CA ASP A 48 -9.48 1.96 -6.26
C ASP A 48 -9.16 0.92 -7.34
N ALA A 49 -8.44 1.32 -8.39
CA ALA A 49 -8.27 0.52 -9.62
C ALA A 49 -6.90 -0.18 -9.69
N GLY A 50 -6.28 -0.45 -8.55
CA GLY A 50 -4.96 -1.09 -8.45
C GLY A 50 -3.90 -0.35 -9.27
N CYS A 51 -3.31 -1.03 -10.26
CA CYS A 51 -2.29 -0.42 -11.14
C CYS A 51 -2.85 0.56 -12.19
N ASN A 52 -4.16 0.70 -12.33
CA ASN A 52 -4.77 1.69 -13.23
C ASN A 52 -4.98 3.04 -12.56
N GLY A 53 -4.55 3.20 -11.31
CA GLY A 53 -4.68 4.43 -10.54
C GLY A 53 -5.58 4.28 -9.32
N GLY A 54 -5.58 5.32 -8.50
CA GLY A 54 -6.40 5.41 -7.30
C GLY A 54 -6.29 6.80 -6.67
N ASN A 55 -7.16 7.09 -5.71
CA ASN A 55 -7.20 8.35 -5.00
C ASN A 55 -6.67 8.17 -3.57
N PHE A 56 -5.93 9.15 -3.06
CA PHE A 56 -5.41 9.13 -1.70
C PHE A 56 -6.54 9.13 -0.65
N ASP A 57 -7.63 9.85 -0.89
CA ASP A 57 -8.75 9.95 0.06
C ASP A 57 -9.47 8.59 0.20
N THR A 58 -9.78 7.93 -0.93
CA THR A 58 -10.44 6.61 -0.92
C THR A 58 -9.56 5.52 -0.34
N ALA A 59 -8.27 5.54 -0.66
CA ALA A 59 -7.30 4.62 -0.08
C ALA A 59 -7.15 4.82 1.43
N TRP A 60 -7.18 6.07 1.90
CA TRP A 60 -7.16 6.38 3.33
C TRP A 60 -8.41 5.87 4.04
N ASP A 61 -9.58 6.08 3.45
CA ASP A 61 -10.86 5.57 3.97
C ASP A 61 -10.84 4.04 4.04
N TRP A 62 -10.41 3.37 2.96
CA TRP A 62 -10.32 1.91 2.92
C TRP A 62 -9.42 1.36 4.02
N VAL A 63 -8.24 1.96 4.23
CA VAL A 63 -7.31 1.53 5.29
C VAL A 63 -7.87 1.79 6.68
N THR A 64 -8.60 2.89 6.87
CA THR A 64 -9.21 3.18 8.17
C THR A 64 -10.27 2.14 8.54
N GLU A 65 -10.98 1.60 7.55
CA GLU A 65 -12.01 0.58 7.74
C GLU A 65 -11.46 -0.86 7.81
N ASN A 66 -10.48 -1.20 6.97
CA ASN A 66 -10.00 -2.58 6.79
C ASN A 66 -8.62 -2.85 7.42
N GLY A 67 -7.87 -1.79 7.71
CA GLY A 67 -6.45 -1.89 8.05
C GLY A 67 -5.56 -2.09 6.82
N ILE A 68 -4.26 -2.21 7.08
CA ILE A 68 -3.24 -2.50 6.08
C ILE A 68 -2.15 -3.35 6.73
N THR A 69 -1.62 -4.33 6.01
CA THR A 69 -0.59 -5.23 6.49
C THR A 69 0.83 -4.75 6.17
N THR A 70 1.84 -5.47 6.67
CA THR A 70 3.24 -5.16 6.40
C THR A 70 3.69 -5.69 5.04
N ASP A 71 4.72 -5.06 4.48
CA ASP A 71 5.33 -5.50 3.22
C ASP A 71 5.95 -6.90 3.32
N GLU A 72 6.33 -7.32 4.53
CA GLU A 72 6.79 -8.69 4.80
C GLU A 72 5.67 -9.72 4.59
N CYS A 73 4.43 -9.39 4.99
CA CYS A 73 3.27 -10.26 4.80
C CYS A 73 2.84 -10.31 3.33
N ILE A 74 2.68 -9.14 2.69
CA ILE A 74 2.28 -9.04 1.29
C ILE A 74 3.33 -8.22 0.54
N THR A 75 4.28 -8.92 -0.07
CA THR A 75 5.37 -8.29 -0.83
C THR A 75 4.90 -7.70 -2.16
N PHE A 76 5.53 -6.62 -2.60
CA PHE A 76 5.24 -5.99 -3.89
C PHE A 76 5.52 -6.91 -5.09
N LYS A 77 4.47 -7.18 -5.88
CA LYS A 77 4.47 -8.11 -7.02
C LYS A 77 3.97 -7.47 -8.32
N SER A 78 3.31 -6.33 -8.26
CA SER A 78 2.74 -5.64 -9.42
C SER A 78 3.75 -4.93 -10.33
N THR A 79 5.03 -5.36 -10.35
CA THR A 79 6.13 -4.69 -11.07
C THR A 79 5.90 -4.52 -12.58
N LYS A 80 5.07 -5.39 -13.18
CA LYS A 80 4.71 -5.38 -14.60
C LYS A 80 3.30 -4.82 -14.87
N GLY A 81 2.73 -4.07 -13.93
CA GLY A 81 1.37 -3.51 -14.01
C GLY A 81 0.25 -4.55 -13.85
N LYS A 82 0.58 -5.80 -13.55
CA LYS A 82 -0.40 -6.86 -13.29
C LYS A 82 -0.73 -6.90 -11.80
N VAL A 83 -2.01 -6.75 -11.48
CA VAL A 83 -2.52 -6.83 -10.11
C VAL A 83 -2.84 -8.30 -9.79
N PRO A 84 -2.11 -8.95 -8.86
CA PRO A 84 -2.49 -10.26 -8.36
C PRO A 84 -3.74 -10.16 -7.47
N GLN A 85 -4.46 -11.27 -7.31
CA GLN A 85 -5.60 -11.36 -6.41
C GLN A 85 -5.19 -11.04 -4.96
N CYS A 86 -6.06 -10.36 -4.22
CA CYS A 86 -5.93 -10.20 -2.78
C CYS A 86 -5.78 -11.56 -2.09
N PRO A 87 -4.70 -11.78 -1.32
CA PRO A 87 -4.54 -12.99 -0.52
C PRO A 87 -5.66 -13.11 0.54
N GLU A 88 -6.03 -14.36 0.88
CA GLU A 88 -6.95 -14.66 2.00
C GLU A 88 -6.31 -14.45 3.37
#